data_AF-A0A069P5K5-F1
#
_entry.id   AF-A0A069P5K5-F1
#
_cell.length_a   1.000
_cell.length_b   1.000
_cell.length_c   1.000
_cell.angle_alpha   90.00
_cell.angle_beta   90.00
_cell.angle_gamma   90.00
#
_symmetry.space_group_name_H-M   'P 1'
#
loop_
_entity.id
_entity.type
_entity.pdbx_description
1 polymer ?
#
loop_
_entity_poly.entity_id
_entity_poly.type
_entity_poly.pdbx_seq_one_letter_code
_entity_poly.pdbx_strand_id
1 'polypeptide(L)'
;MLDFEPGRDDLFAFKTLVGLLLTNGPGAISAQGAKGAVSADGPESPERVQLNKALVGFLSHTGYTHGGNGYEGVAFLIEAFRNSGLDDPADPEHGVDLRAQAERAVERYAQYKARQKSAGSLDIAKLPGVNHPVFKDRPVNHDPREVFIANLCEKRGDHNVFHAFYREVVQALFDAGVSRNVYCVNIDAVIAALLLKMLWQPLQHGELTERDLESAAFTIFLYLRMLGCAAEIDDHLNRGRNMDTRTPASQCRFVA
;
A
#
# COMPACT_ATOMS: atom_id res chain seq x y z
N MET A 1 13.17 -11.03 10.98
CA MET A 1 12.63 -11.10 9.60
C MET A 1 13.73 -10.92 8.57
N LEU A 2 14.79 -10.19 8.92
CA LEU A 2 16.06 -10.23 8.21
C LEU A 2 17.10 -10.52 9.30
N ASP A 3 17.96 -11.50 9.11
CA ASP A 3 18.93 -11.98 10.13
C ASP A 3 20.17 -11.06 10.19
N PHE A 4 19.96 -9.76 10.03
CA PHE A 4 21.00 -8.72 10.04
C PHE A 4 20.60 -7.55 10.94
N GLU A 5 21.61 -6.84 11.47
CA GLU A 5 21.42 -5.64 12.28
C GLU A 5 21.04 -4.45 11.37
N PRO A 6 19.89 -3.79 11.58
CA PRO A 6 19.41 -2.75 10.68
C PRO A 6 20.29 -1.50 10.75
N GLY A 7 20.64 -0.95 9.58
CA GLY A 7 21.36 0.30 9.44
C GLY A 7 20.49 1.53 9.73
N ARG A 8 21.10 2.72 9.64
CA ARG A 8 20.39 4.00 9.86
C ARG A 8 19.26 4.21 8.85
N ASP A 9 19.47 3.80 7.60
CA ASP A 9 18.51 4.00 6.52
C ASP A 9 17.37 2.99 6.59
N ASP A 10 17.65 1.74 7.00
CA ASP A 10 16.63 0.74 7.30
C ASP A 10 15.71 1.21 8.42
N LEU A 11 16.28 1.77 9.50
CA LEU A 11 15.51 2.32 10.61
C LEU A 11 14.66 3.51 10.17
N PHE A 12 15.17 4.36 9.29
CA PHE A 12 14.41 5.48 8.73
C PHE A 12 13.24 4.99 7.87
N ALA A 13 13.50 4.07 6.94
CA ALA A 13 12.48 3.48 6.08
C ALA A 13 11.41 2.75 6.92
N PHE A 14 11.82 1.97 7.92
CA PHE A 14 10.89 1.29 8.83
C PHE A 14 10.05 2.28 9.65
N LYS A 15 10.65 3.33 10.25
CA LYS A 15 9.90 4.38 10.97
C LYS A 15 8.91 5.11 10.05
N THR A 16 9.30 5.31 8.81
CA THR A 16 8.44 5.91 7.79
C THR A 16 7.26 4.99 7.48
N LEU A 17 7.51 3.70 7.26
CA LEU A 17 6.48 2.68 7.08
C LEU A 17 5.54 2.61 8.29
N VAL A 18 6.05 2.69 9.52
CA VAL A 18 5.24 2.79 10.75
C VAL A 18 4.25 3.94 10.64
N GLY A 19 4.72 5.15 10.34
CA GLY A 19 3.85 6.33 10.22
C GLY A 19 2.78 6.19 9.13
N LEU A 20 3.12 5.57 8.00
CA LEU A 20 2.21 5.41 6.86
C LEU A 20 1.16 4.31 7.07
N LEU A 21 1.54 3.23 7.75
CA LEU A 21 0.70 2.03 7.89
C LEU A 21 -0.10 2.01 9.20
N LEU A 22 0.24 2.87 10.16
CA LEU A 22 -0.33 2.88 11.51
C LEU A 22 -1.86 2.80 11.48
N THR A 23 -2.52 3.73 10.81
CA THR A 23 -3.99 3.75 10.70
C THR A 23 -4.45 4.42 9.41
N ASN A 24 -5.51 3.87 8.81
CA ASN A 24 -6.29 4.53 7.76
C ASN A 24 -7.63 5.06 8.32
N GLY A 25 -7.72 5.19 9.65
CA GLY A 25 -8.91 5.58 10.39
C GLY A 25 -9.89 4.42 10.68
N PRO A 26 -10.95 4.72 11.44
CA PRO A 26 -11.92 3.72 11.93
C PRO A 26 -12.75 3.06 10.81
N GLY A 27 -12.78 3.68 9.63
CA GLY A 27 -13.51 3.17 8.47
C GLY A 27 -12.82 2.01 7.75
N ALA A 28 -11.53 1.76 8.01
CA ALA A 28 -10.82 0.65 7.40
C ALA A 28 -11.37 -0.70 7.91
N ILE A 29 -11.54 -1.70 7.03
CA ILE A 29 -12.13 -3.00 7.40
C ILE A 29 -11.39 -3.69 8.56
N SER A 30 -10.07 -3.57 8.65
CA SER A 30 -9.27 -4.07 9.79
C SER A 30 -9.64 -3.38 11.12
N ALA A 31 -9.93 -2.08 11.10
CA ALA A 31 -10.36 -1.32 12.27
C ALA A 31 -11.83 -1.62 12.60
N GLN A 32 -12.69 -1.76 11.59
CA GLN A 32 -14.08 -2.18 11.78
C GLN A 32 -14.17 -3.58 12.40
N GLY A 33 -13.32 -4.52 12.00
CA GLY A 33 -13.24 -5.85 12.62
C GLY A 33 -12.88 -5.77 14.10
N ALA A 34 -11.89 -4.95 14.45
CA ALA A 34 -11.51 -4.70 15.83
C ALA A 34 -12.63 -4.06 16.67
N LYS A 35 -13.23 -2.96 16.19
CA LYS A 35 -14.30 -2.24 16.88
C LYS A 35 -15.62 -3.02 16.93
N GLY A 36 -15.87 -3.84 15.91
CA GLY A 36 -17.00 -4.78 15.88
C GLY A 36 -16.86 -5.87 16.96
N ALA A 37 -15.65 -6.39 17.16
CA ALA A 37 -15.37 -7.33 18.23
C ALA A 37 -15.53 -6.70 19.63
N VAL A 38 -15.12 -5.43 19.81
CA VAL A 38 -15.44 -4.66 21.03
C VAL A 38 -16.95 -4.50 21.20
N SER A 39 -17.65 -4.12 20.13
CA SER A 39 -19.11 -3.94 20.13
C SER A 39 -19.87 -5.21 20.50
N ALA A 40 -19.34 -6.38 20.14
CA ALA A 40 -19.93 -7.67 20.47
C ALA A 40 -19.87 -8.01 21.97
N ASP A 41 -18.97 -7.40 22.74
CA ASP A 41 -18.91 -7.56 24.20
C ASP A 41 -19.73 -6.47 24.95
N GLY A 42 -20.23 -5.47 24.22
CA GLY A 42 -20.94 -4.33 24.78
C GLY A 42 -19.99 -3.27 25.35
N PRO A 43 -19.49 -2.30 24.55
CA PRO A 43 -18.68 -1.16 24.97
C PRO A 43 -19.30 -0.34 26.12
N GLU A 44 -20.61 -0.43 26.35
CA GLU A 44 -21.27 0.20 27.51
C GLU A 44 -20.89 -0.45 28.86
N SER A 45 -20.25 -1.62 28.81
CA SER A 45 -19.66 -2.34 29.94
C SER A 45 -18.20 -2.69 29.61
N PRO A 46 -17.29 -1.70 29.58
CA PRO A 46 -15.91 -1.87 29.10
C PRO A 46 -15.14 -3.00 29.79
N GLU A 47 -15.46 -3.29 31.06
CA GLU A 47 -14.85 -4.35 31.85
C GLU A 47 -15.07 -5.77 31.28
N ARG A 48 -16.02 -5.93 30.36
CA ARG A 48 -16.34 -7.21 29.70
C ARG A 48 -15.55 -7.43 28.42
N VAL A 49 -14.95 -6.37 27.88
CA VAL A 49 -14.30 -6.43 26.57
C VAL A 49 -12.95 -7.11 26.71
N GLN A 50 -12.72 -8.09 25.84
CA GLN A 50 -11.48 -8.84 25.79
C GLN A 50 -10.57 -8.27 24.69
N LEU A 51 -9.44 -7.65 25.07
CA LEU A 51 -8.49 -7.09 24.11
C LEU A 51 -8.01 -8.12 23.09
N ASN A 52 -7.72 -9.35 23.53
CA ASN A 52 -7.36 -10.47 22.65
C ASN A 52 -8.44 -10.77 21.61
N LYS A 53 -9.73 -10.73 21.98
CA LYS A 53 -10.85 -10.91 21.03
C LYS A 53 -10.90 -9.78 20.03
N ALA A 54 -10.70 -8.54 20.47
CA ALA A 54 -10.65 -7.38 19.58
C ALA A 54 -9.48 -7.46 18.58
N LEU A 55 -8.31 -7.93 19.01
CA LEU A 55 -7.18 -8.20 18.13
C LEU A 55 -7.44 -9.36 17.15
N VAL A 56 -8.18 -10.41 17.56
CA VAL A 56 -8.65 -11.44 16.62
C VAL A 56 -9.64 -10.86 15.60
N GLY A 57 -10.48 -9.91 16.00
CA GLY A 57 -11.34 -9.14 15.09
C GLY A 57 -10.51 -8.40 14.02
N PHE A 58 -9.42 -7.74 14.43
CA PHE A 58 -8.44 -7.15 13.50
C PHE A 58 -7.83 -8.20 12.55
N LEU A 59 -7.30 -9.31 13.08
CA LEU A 59 -6.62 -10.33 12.30
C LEU A 59 -7.53 -10.98 11.27
N SER A 60 -8.76 -11.33 11.65
CA SER A 60 -9.76 -11.92 10.76
C SER A 60 -10.23 -10.99 9.62
N HIS A 61 -10.00 -9.68 9.76
CA HIS A 61 -10.35 -8.66 8.77
C HIS A 61 -9.13 -8.13 8.01
N THR A 62 -8.00 -8.83 8.09
CA THR A 62 -6.78 -8.53 7.36
C THR A 62 -6.42 -9.69 6.44
N GLY A 63 -6.07 -9.41 5.18
CA GLY A 63 -5.82 -10.44 4.19
C GLY A 63 -5.40 -9.86 2.84
N TYR A 64 -5.46 -10.67 1.78
CA TYR A 64 -4.94 -10.30 0.47
C TYR A 64 -5.51 -8.98 -0.06
N THR A 65 -6.83 -8.81 0.01
CA THR A 65 -7.52 -7.58 -0.45
C THR A 65 -7.34 -6.38 0.48
N HIS A 66 -7.11 -6.61 1.77
CA HIS A 66 -6.91 -5.55 2.77
C HIS A 66 -5.65 -5.83 3.59
N GLY A 67 -4.55 -5.25 3.13
CA GLY A 67 -3.21 -5.45 3.69
C GLY A 67 -2.23 -6.08 2.69
N GLY A 68 -2.73 -6.83 1.70
CA GLY A 68 -1.90 -7.46 0.67
C GLY A 68 -1.52 -6.57 -0.53
N ASN A 69 -2.21 -5.44 -0.77
CA ASN A 69 -1.94 -4.59 -1.95
C ASN A 69 -0.49 -4.05 -2.04
N GLY A 70 0.20 -3.93 -0.90
CA GLY A 70 1.62 -3.56 -0.89
C GLY A 70 2.51 -4.57 -1.64
N TYR A 71 2.12 -5.86 -1.65
CA TYR A 71 2.82 -6.88 -2.42
C TYR A 71 2.64 -6.71 -3.93
N GLU A 72 1.44 -6.34 -4.40
CA GLU A 72 1.22 -6.10 -5.84
C GLU A 72 2.14 -5.00 -6.37
N GLY A 73 2.37 -3.95 -5.55
CA GLY A 73 3.32 -2.89 -5.85
C GLY A 73 4.77 -3.38 -5.90
N VAL A 74 5.17 -4.28 -5.00
CA VAL A 74 6.51 -4.89 -4.99
C VAL A 74 6.70 -5.79 -6.20
N ALA A 75 5.73 -6.67 -6.50
CA ALA A 75 5.76 -7.54 -7.67
C ALA A 75 5.85 -6.74 -8.98
N PHE A 76 5.10 -5.64 -9.08
CA PHE A 76 5.19 -4.72 -10.21
C PHE A 76 6.60 -4.12 -10.38
N LEU A 77 7.22 -3.68 -9.29
CA LEU A 77 8.57 -3.12 -9.30
C LEU A 77 9.62 -4.18 -9.67
N ILE A 78 9.57 -5.38 -9.09
CA ILE A 78 10.48 -6.47 -9.41
C ILE A 78 10.44 -6.80 -10.90
N GLU A 79 9.24 -6.89 -11.47
CA GLU A 79 9.08 -7.17 -12.90
C GLU A 79 9.56 -6.00 -13.77
N ALA A 80 9.34 -4.75 -13.35
CA ALA A 80 9.82 -3.58 -14.09
C ALA A 80 11.36 -3.48 -14.11
N PHE A 81 12.02 -3.84 -13.01
CA PHE A 81 13.47 -3.77 -12.86
C PHE A 81 14.19 -5.09 -13.14
N ARG A 82 13.47 -6.14 -13.56
CA ARG A 82 14.04 -7.43 -13.95
C ARG A 82 15.07 -7.21 -15.06
N ASN A 83 16.30 -7.69 -14.85
CA ASN A 83 17.43 -7.54 -15.78
C ASN A 83 17.80 -6.07 -16.09
N SER A 84 17.44 -5.12 -15.23
CA SER A 84 17.80 -3.71 -15.42
C SER A 84 19.28 -3.41 -15.13
N GLY A 85 19.95 -4.30 -14.39
CA GLY A 85 21.30 -4.06 -13.88
C GLY A 85 21.36 -3.11 -12.68
N LEU A 86 20.20 -2.76 -12.09
CA LEU A 86 20.14 -1.96 -10.86
C LEU A 86 20.84 -2.69 -9.71
N ASP A 87 21.92 -2.11 -9.20
CA ASP A 87 22.68 -2.64 -8.06
C ASP A 87 22.18 -2.04 -6.73
N ASP A 88 22.36 -0.73 -6.54
CA ASP A 88 21.91 -0.02 -5.34
C ASP A 88 20.70 0.89 -5.66
N PRO A 89 19.51 0.64 -5.09
CA PRO A 89 18.34 1.49 -5.29
C PRO A 89 18.41 2.85 -4.57
N ALA A 90 19.42 3.05 -3.71
CA ALA A 90 19.70 4.30 -3.04
C ALA A 90 20.69 5.20 -3.81
N ASP A 91 21.33 4.69 -4.86
CA ASP A 91 22.29 5.46 -5.67
C ASP A 91 21.55 6.38 -6.66
N PRO A 92 21.72 7.71 -6.59
CA PRO A 92 21.15 8.62 -7.60
C PRO A 92 21.79 8.43 -8.99
N GLU A 93 22.99 7.86 -9.08
CA GLU A 93 23.71 7.58 -10.32
C GLU A 93 23.59 6.10 -10.74
N HIS A 94 22.45 5.46 -10.41
CA HIS A 94 22.15 4.04 -10.63
C HIS A 94 22.25 3.55 -12.10
N GLY A 95 22.46 4.42 -13.08
CA GLY A 95 22.67 4.06 -14.50
C GLY A 95 21.44 3.56 -15.28
N VAL A 96 20.35 3.25 -14.60
CA VAL A 96 19.06 2.84 -15.20
C VAL A 96 18.31 4.02 -15.84
N ASP A 97 17.86 3.86 -17.10
CA ASP A 97 16.91 4.79 -17.75
C ASP A 97 15.47 4.53 -17.26
N LEU A 98 15.07 5.26 -16.21
CA LEU A 98 13.75 5.12 -15.59
C LEU A 98 12.61 5.50 -16.52
N ARG A 99 12.81 6.52 -17.37
CA ARG A 99 11.81 6.98 -18.31
C ARG A 99 11.52 5.91 -19.35
N ALA A 100 12.56 5.35 -19.97
CA ALA A 100 12.39 4.29 -20.95
C ALA A 100 11.78 3.02 -20.32
N GLN A 101 12.09 2.72 -19.06
CA GLN A 101 11.42 1.62 -18.33
C GLN A 101 9.94 1.90 -18.09
N ALA A 102 9.60 3.12 -17.68
CA ALA A 102 8.22 3.53 -17.42
C ALA A 102 7.39 3.48 -18.70
N GLU A 103 7.93 3.98 -19.82
CA GLU A 103 7.31 3.91 -21.14
C GLU A 103 7.03 2.46 -21.55
N ARG A 104 7.99 1.53 -21.37
CA ARG A 104 7.77 0.08 -21.62
C ARG A 104 6.67 -0.51 -20.73
N ALA A 105 6.65 -0.16 -19.45
CA ALA A 105 5.62 -0.64 -18.53
C ALA A 105 4.22 -0.13 -18.92
N VAL A 106 4.12 1.14 -19.30
CA VAL A 106 2.89 1.77 -19.77
C VAL A 106 2.42 1.20 -21.10
N GLU A 107 3.32 0.93 -22.04
CA GLU A 107 2.99 0.30 -23.32
C GLU A 107 2.36 -1.09 -23.10
N ARG A 108 2.98 -1.94 -22.27
CA ARG A 108 2.42 -3.25 -21.91
C ARG A 108 1.03 -3.12 -21.29
N TYR A 109 0.86 -2.15 -20.39
CA TYR A 109 -0.43 -1.89 -19.75
C TYR A 109 -1.49 -1.39 -20.75
N ALA A 110 -1.11 -0.50 -21.68
CA ALA A 110 -2.00 -0.01 -22.74
C ALA A 110 -2.48 -1.15 -23.64
N GLN A 111 -1.57 -2.03 -24.06
CA GLN A 111 -1.88 -3.22 -24.84
C GLN A 111 -2.79 -4.20 -24.07
N TYR A 112 -2.56 -4.40 -22.77
CA TYR A 112 -3.45 -5.17 -21.91
C TYR A 112 -4.86 -4.55 -21.85
N LYS A 113 -4.96 -3.25 -21.57
CA LYS A 113 -6.22 -2.51 -21.47
C LYS A 113 -7.00 -2.56 -22.78
N ALA A 114 -6.33 -2.40 -23.93
CA ALA A 114 -6.95 -2.53 -25.25
C ALA A 114 -7.50 -3.94 -25.48
N ARG A 115 -6.72 -4.98 -25.20
CA ARG A 115 -7.16 -6.39 -25.32
C ARG A 115 -8.38 -6.69 -24.45
N GLN A 116 -8.39 -6.25 -23.19
CA GLN A 116 -9.52 -6.48 -22.28
C GLN A 116 -10.79 -5.77 -22.74
N LYS A 117 -10.67 -4.53 -23.22
CA LYS A 117 -11.80 -3.79 -23.80
C LYS A 117 -12.38 -4.49 -25.02
N SER A 118 -11.53 -4.97 -25.93
CA SER A 118 -11.96 -5.71 -27.11
C SER A 118 -12.64 -7.04 -26.76
N ALA A 119 -12.25 -7.67 -25.65
CA ALA A 119 -12.87 -8.88 -25.14
C ALA A 119 -14.19 -8.64 -24.37
N GLY A 120 -14.64 -7.38 -24.24
CA GLY A 120 -15.85 -7.03 -23.49
C GLY A 120 -15.71 -7.15 -21.97
N SER A 121 -14.48 -7.27 -21.45
CA SER A 121 -14.25 -7.33 -20.01
C SER A 121 -14.48 -5.96 -19.38
N LEU A 122 -15.38 -5.91 -18.39
CA LEU A 122 -15.67 -4.70 -17.62
C LEU A 122 -14.68 -4.50 -16.46
N ASP A 123 -13.95 -5.55 -16.08
CA ASP A 123 -13.05 -5.53 -14.93
C ASP A 123 -11.58 -5.55 -15.40
N ILE A 124 -11.09 -4.37 -15.75
CA ILE A 124 -9.70 -4.16 -16.18
C ILE A 124 -8.87 -3.91 -14.94
N ALA A 125 -7.90 -4.78 -14.68
CA ALA A 125 -6.96 -4.60 -13.58
C ALA A 125 -6.28 -3.24 -13.68
N LYS A 126 -6.20 -2.54 -12.54
CA LYS A 126 -5.49 -1.26 -12.45
C LYS A 126 -4.01 -1.55 -12.28
N LEU A 127 -3.17 -0.64 -12.77
CA LEU A 127 -1.75 -0.68 -12.46
C LEU A 127 -1.59 -0.42 -10.95
N PRO A 128 -0.87 -1.28 -10.19
CA PRO A 128 -0.71 -1.12 -8.74
C PRO A 128 -0.04 0.22 -8.39
N GLY A 129 -0.41 0.80 -7.24
CA GLY A 129 0.30 1.98 -6.73
C GLY A 129 0.03 3.31 -7.46
N VAL A 130 -0.77 3.33 -8.53
CA VAL A 130 -1.11 4.56 -9.26
C VAL A 130 -2.58 4.95 -9.10
N ASN A 131 -2.83 6.26 -9.09
CA ASN A 131 -4.15 6.89 -8.90
C ASN A 131 -4.73 6.71 -7.48
N HIS A 132 -5.71 7.54 -7.14
CA HIS A 132 -6.37 7.51 -5.83
C HIS A 132 -7.85 7.93 -5.96
N PRO A 133 -8.80 7.29 -5.23
CA PRO A 133 -10.22 7.63 -5.33
C PRO A 133 -10.55 9.05 -4.85
N VAL A 134 -9.74 9.61 -3.95
CA VAL A 134 -9.91 10.96 -3.36
C VAL A 134 -9.05 12.02 -4.05
N PHE A 135 -7.82 11.67 -4.45
CA PHE A 135 -6.86 12.64 -5.02
C PHE A 135 -6.90 12.55 -6.54
N LYS A 136 -7.93 13.14 -7.12
CA LYS A 136 -8.24 13.05 -8.56
C LYS A 136 -8.79 14.38 -9.09
N ASP A 137 -9.09 14.39 -10.39
CA ASP A 137 -9.79 15.48 -11.10
C ASP A 137 -8.99 16.79 -11.26
N ARG A 138 -7.66 16.76 -11.07
CA ARG A 138 -6.73 17.84 -11.45
C ARG A 138 -5.90 17.45 -12.68
N PRO A 139 -5.32 18.41 -13.43
CA PRO A 139 -4.41 18.11 -14.53
C PRO A 139 -3.22 17.24 -14.09
N VAL A 140 -2.67 17.57 -12.92
CA VAL A 140 -1.67 16.76 -12.21
C VAL A 140 -2.21 16.49 -10.81
N ASN A 141 -2.30 15.21 -10.46
CA ASN A 141 -2.85 14.77 -9.17
C ASN A 141 -1.71 14.39 -8.23
N HIS A 142 -1.83 14.77 -6.96
CA HIS A 142 -0.84 14.48 -5.94
C HIS A 142 -1.51 13.87 -4.71
N ASP A 143 -0.91 12.80 -4.16
CA ASP A 143 -1.23 12.32 -2.82
C ASP A 143 -0.38 13.13 -1.83
N PRO A 144 -0.98 13.90 -0.91
CA PRO A 144 -0.22 14.74 0.02
C PRO A 144 0.75 13.95 0.90
N ARG A 145 0.48 12.66 1.14
CA ARG A 145 1.39 11.77 1.88
C ARG A 145 2.63 11.47 1.06
N GLU A 146 2.47 11.15 -0.22
CA GLU A 146 3.61 10.94 -1.13
C GLU A 146 4.47 12.21 -1.23
N VAL A 147 3.84 13.37 -1.39
CA VAL A 147 4.57 14.66 -1.45
C VAL A 147 5.35 14.91 -0.17
N PHE A 148 4.74 14.67 1.00
CA PHE A 148 5.42 14.81 2.29
C PHE A 148 6.65 13.90 2.40
N ILE A 149 6.51 12.62 2.03
CA ILE A 149 7.57 11.62 2.11
C ILE A 149 8.70 11.97 1.14
N ALA A 150 8.37 12.38 -0.08
CA ALA A 150 9.35 12.81 -1.07
C ALA A 150 10.19 13.99 -0.56
N ASN A 151 9.53 15.02 -0.02
CA ASN A 151 10.20 16.19 0.54
C ASN A 151 11.07 15.82 1.75
N LEU A 152 10.64 14.83 2.55
CA LEU A 152 11.41 14.34 3.69
C LEU A 152 12.68 13.60 3.23
N CYS A 153 12.58 12.75 2.21
CA CYS A 153 13.73 12.06 1.61
C CYS A 153 14.70 13.05 0.97
N GLU A 154 14.20 14.01 0.19
CA GLU A 154 15.03 15.05 -0.45
C GLU A 154 15.83 15.86 0.57
N LYS A 155 15.20 16.31 1.66
CA LYS A 155 15.89 17.04 2.75
C LYS A 155 16.98 16.24 3.44
N ARG A 156 16.90 14.90 3.39
CA ARG A 156 17.89 13.99 3.95
C ARG A 156 19.00 13.64 2.96
N GLY A 157 18.81 13.94 1.67
CA GLY A 157 19.65 13.44 0.60
C GLY A 157 19.39 11.96 0.26
N ASP A 158 18.25 11.41 0.68
CA ASP A 158 17.91 10.01 0.43
C ASP A 158 17.27 9.86 -0.95
N HIS A 159 17.85 9.01 -1.79
CA HIS A 159 17.25 8.61 -3.08
C HIS A 159 16.52 7.26 -2.97
N ASN A 160 15.50 7.07 -3.79
CA ASN A 160 14.80 5.79 -3.95
C ASN A 160 14.38 5.64 -5.41
N VAL A 161 15.11 4.82 -6.15
CA VAL A 161 14.89 4.61 -7.59
C VAL A 161 13.48 4.10 -7.92
N PHE A 162 12.88 3.29 -7.04
CA PHE A 162 11.55 2.74 -7.25
C PHE A 162 10.46 3.81 -7.12
N HIS A 163 10.63 4.75 -6.18
CA HIS A 163 9.74 5.89 -6.03
C HIS A 163 9.88 6.85 -7.22
N ALA A 164 11.11 7.11 -7.66
CA ALA A 164 11.37 7.90 -8.87
C ALA A 164 10.74 7.25 -10.11
N PHE A 165 10.86 5.94 -10.27
CA PHE A 165 10.21 5.18 -11.34
C PHE A 165 8.68 5.32 -11.33
N TYR A 166 8.02 5.26 -10.17
CA TYR A 166 6.56 5.48 -10.10
C TYR A 166 6.15 6.88 -10.60
N ARG A 167 6.98 7.91 -10.38
CA ARG A 167 6.75 9.26 -10.90
C ARG A 167 6.84 9.30 -12.42
N GLU A 168 7.81 8.60 -13.00
CA GLU A 168 7.92 8.42 -14.45
C GLU A 168 6.72 7.65 -15.01
N VAL A 169 6.25 6.60 -14.32
CA VAL A 169 5.07 5.81 -14.74
C VAL A 169 3.82 6.67 -14.83
N VAL A 170 3.52 7.49 -13.83
CA VAL A 170 2.30 8.34 -13.88
C VAL A 170 2.36 9.41 -14.95
N GLN A 171 3.57 9.91 -15.28
CA GLN A 171 3.78 10.83 -16.37
C GLN A 171 3.63 10.13 -17.73
N ALA A 172 4.27 8.97 -17.91
CA ALA A 172 4.19 8.17 -19.13
C ALA A 172 2.75 7.71 -19.42
N LEU A 173 1.94 7.40 -18.41
CA LEU A 173 0.52 7.08 -18.57
C LEU A 173 -0.26 8.22 -19.23
N PHE A 174 0.05 9.46 -18.87
CA PHE A 174 -0.57 10.66 -19.44
C PHE A 174 -0.03 10.93 -20.85
N ASP A 175 1.28 10.91 -21.03
CA ASP A 175 1.94 11.18 -22.32
C ASP A 175 1.49 10.20 -23.40
N ALA A 176 1.30 8.92 -23.05
CA ALA A 176 0.78 7.88 -23.94
C ALA A 176 -0.75 7.91 -24.13
N GLY A 177 -1.48 8.85 -23.50
CA GLY A 177 -2.94 8.97 -23.59
C GLY A 177 -3.71 7.84 -22.90
N VAL A 178 -3.06 7.06 -22.03
CA VAL A 178 -3.69 5.94 -21.29
C VAL A 178 -4.56 6.45 -20.14
N SER A 179 -4.16 7.57 -19.53
CA SER A 179 -4.92 8.35 -18.57
C SER A 179 -5.25 9.74 -19.11
N ARG A 180 -6.36 10.32 -18.64
CA ARG A 180 -6.78 11.68 -19.03
C ARG A 180 -5.92 12.78 -18.39
N ASN A 181 -5.45 12.53 -17.19
CA ASN A 181 -4.64 13.43 -16.37
C ASN A 181 -3.41 12.66 -15.87
N VAL A 182 -2.40 13.36 -15.37
CA VAL A 182 -1.30 12.72 -14.63
C VAL A 182 -1.86 12.22 -13.30
N TYR A 183 -1.83 10.91 -13.08
CA TYR A 183 -2.29 10.31 -11.83
C TYR A 183 -1.32 10.61 -10.69
N CYS A 184 -1.81 10.55 -9.45
CA CYS A 184 -0.91 10.56 -8.30
C CYS A 184 -0.21 9.21 -8.16
N VAL A 185 1.02 9.24 -7.66
CA VAL A 185 1.62 8.09 -6.98
C VAL A 185 0.92 7.96 -5.63
N ASN A 186 0.26 6.84 -5.38
CA ASN A 186 -0.47 6.64 -4.14
C ASN A 186 0.43 6.09 -3.03
N ILE A 187 -0.11 5.95 -1.81
CA ILE A 187 0.71 5.51 -0.69
C ILE A 187 1.17 4.06 -0.80
N ASP A 188 0.43 3.19 -1.49
CA ASP A 188 0.82 1.79 -1.67
C ASP A 188 2.09 1.68 -2.53
N ALA A 189 2.23 2.54 -3.56
CA ALA A 189 3.48 2.66 -4.32
C ALA A 189 4.65 3.10 -3.44
N VAL A 190 4.44 4.09 -2.56
CA VAL A 190 5.50 4.58 -1.65
C VAL A 190 5.90 3.48 -0.65
N ILE A 191 4.94 2.74 -0.10
CA ILE A 191 5.20 1.60 0.78
C ILE A 191 6.00 0.53 0.05
N ALA A 192 5.59 0.15 -1.16
CA ALA A 192 6.31 -0.83 -1.97
C ALA A 192 7.73 -0.37 -2.31
N ALA A 193 7.91 0.90 -2.68
CA ALA A 193 9.22 1.48 -2.99
C ALA A 193 10.15 1.51 -1.77
N LEU A 194 9.64 1.88 -0.59
CA LEU A 194 10.43 1.90 0.66
C LEU A 194 10.84 0.47 1.06
N LEU A 195 9.90 -0.47 1.00
CA LEU A 195 10.16 -1.86 1.32
C LEU A 195 11.19 -2.47 0.37
N LEU A 196 11.01 -2.27 -0.94
CA LEU A 196 11.92 -2.84 -1.92
C LEU A 196 13.30 -2.19 -1.85
N LYS A 197 13.40 -0.89 -1.53
CA LYS A 197 14.71 -0.24 -1.29
C LYS A 197 15.53 -0.98 -0.22
N MET A 198 14.89 -1.39 0.89
CA MET A 198 15.57 -2.12 1.96
C MET A 198 15.94 -3.56 1.59
N LEU A 199 15.15 -4.19 0.72
CA LEU A 199 15.23 -5.63 0.46
C LEU A 199 15.85 -5.97 -0.90
N TRP A 200 16.19 -4.98 -1.72
CA TRP A 200 16.65 -5.17 -3.09
C TRP A 200 17.96 -5.93 -3.16
N GLN A 201 19.00 -5.49 -2.45
CA GLN A 201 20.31 -6.14 -2.50
C GLN A 201 20.26 -7.59 -1.99
N PRO A 202 19.64 -7.90 -0.83
CA PRO A 202 19.44 -9.29 -0.41
C PRO A 202 18.66 -10.13 -1.43
N LEU A 203 17.66 -9.54 -2.10
CA LEU A 203 16.95 -10.21 -3.20
C LEU A 203 17.88 -10.50 -4.39
N GLN A 204 18.68 -9.52 -4.84
CA GLN A 204 19.62 -9.68 -5.96
C GLN A 204 20.73 -10.69 -5.66
N HIS A 205 21.19 -10.76 -4.41
CA HIS A 205 22.18 -11.75 -3.97
C HIS A 205 21.60 -13.16 -3.76
N GLY A 206 20.28 -13.34 -3.90
CA GLY A 206 19.60 -14.62 -3.69
C GLY A 206 19.46 -15.02 -2.22
N GLU A 207 19.66 -14.09 -1.29
CA GLU A 207 19.44 -14.28 0.14
C GLU A 207 17.96 -14.25 0.50
N LEU A 208 17.15 -13.54 -0.30
CA LEU A 208 15.69 -13.51 -0.23
C LEU A 208 15.07 -14.00 -1.53
N THR A 209 13.89 -14.62 -1.43
CA THR A 209 13.04 -14.96 -2.57
C THR A 209 11.90 -13.96 -2.73
N GLU A 210 11.23 -13.94 -3.89
CA GLU A 210 10.02 -13.13 -4.10
C GLU A 210 8.92 -13.46 -3.06
N ARG A 211 8.83 -14.72 -2.60
CA ARG A 211 7.91 -15.15 -1.55
C ARG A 211 8.25 -14.57 -0.17
N ASP A 212 9.53 -14.37 0.12
CA ASP A 212 9.96 -13.72 1.35
C ASP A 212 9.55 -12.24 1.35
N LEU A 213 9.58 -11.59 0.19
CA LEU A 213 9.10 -10.21 0.03
C LEU A 213 7.59 -10.10 0.22
N GLU A 214 6.81 -11.02 -0.33
CA GLU A 214 5.36 -11.11 -0.08
C GLU A 214 5.08 -11.21 1.42
N SER A 215 5.78 -12.13 2.09
CA SER A 215 5.64 -12.36 3.51
C SER A 215 6.06 -11.13 4.30
N ALA A 216 7.14 -10.44 3.92
CA ALA A 216 7.63 -9.20 4.53
C ALA A 216 6.63 -8.06 4.42
N ALA A 217 6.11 -7.80 3.22
CA ALA A 217 5.10 -6.77 3.00
C ALA A 217 3.88 -6.97 3.89
N PHE A 218 3.36 -8.21 3.92
CA PHE A 218 2.18 -8.53 4.71
C PHE A 218 2.44 -8.48 6.21
N THR A 219 3.60 -8.96 6.66
CA THR A 219 3.99 -8.97 8.08
C THR A 219 4.17 -7.55 8.62
N ILE A 220 4.82 -6.67 7.84
CA ILE A 220 4.97 -5.25 8.19
C ILE A 220 3.59 -4.59 8.27
N PHE A 221 2.70 -4.84 7.30
CA PHE A 221 1.33 -4.35 7.38
C PHE A 221 0.64 -4.81 8.68
N LEU A 222 0.70 -6.10 8.99
CA LEU A 222 0.05 -6.67 10.17
C LEU A 222 0.53 -6.04 11.47
N TYR A 223 1.84 -5.98 11.70
CA TYR A 223 2.38 -5.42 12.95
C TYR A 223 2.05 -3.94 13.11
N LEU A 224 2.21 -3.16 12.04
CA LEU A 224 2.00 -1.71 12.13
C LEU A 224 0.51 -1.36 12.22
N ARG A 225 -0.34 -2.07 11.47
CA ARG A 225 -1.79 -1.88 11.57
C ARG A 225 -2.34 -2.35 12.90
N MET A 226 -1.77 -3.39 13.51
CA MET A 226 -2.15 -3.83 14.85
C MET A 226 -1.99 -2.72 15.88
N LEU A 227 -0.92 -1.92 15.82
CA LEU A 227 -0.71 -0.78 16.72
C LEU A 227 -1.84 0.26 16.58
N GLY A 228 -2.21 0.64 15.36
CA GLY A 228 -3.32 1.55 15.15
C GLY A 228 -4.67 0.95 15.54
N CYS A 229 -4.90 -0.33 15.26
CA CYS A 229 -6.12 -1.02 15.69
C CYS A 229 -6.20 -1.12 17.22
N ALA A 230 -5.09 -1.28 17.93
CA ALA A 230 -5.09 -1.24 19.39
C ALA A 230 -5.56 0.13 19.92
N ALA A 231 -5.15 1.23 19.28
CA ALA A 231 -5.65 2.56 19.60
C ALA A 231 -7.14 2.72 19.25
N GLU A 232 -7.61 2.15 18.13
CA GLU A 232 -9.04 2.14 17.77
C GLU A 232 -9.89 1.32 18.74
N ILE A 233 -9.33 0.24 19.29
CA ILE A 233 -9.96 -0.57 20.34
C ILE A 233 -10.09 0.26 21.61
N ASP A 234 -9.01 0.89 22.06
CA ASP A 234 -9.01 1.77 23.23
C ASP A 234 -9.99 2.94 23.07
N ASP A 235 -10.02 3.59 21.91
CA ASP A 235 -10.99 4.64 21.62
C ASP A 235 -12.44 4.12 21.71
N HIS A 236 -12.72 2.94 21.14
CA HIS A 236 -14.06 2.36 21.16
C HIS A 236 -14.48 1.86 22.55
N LEU A 237 -13.53 1.40 23.36
CA LEU A 237 -13.74 1.05 24.76
C LEU A 237 -14.17 2.24 25.60
N ASN A 238 -13.49 3.37 25.42
CA ASN A 238 -13.68 4.54 26.28
C ASN A 238 -14.80 5.46 25.79
N ARG A 239 -15.08 5.48 24.48
CA ARG A 239 -15.94 6.50 23.84
C ARG A 239 -16.90 5.92 22.80
N GLY A 240 -16.80 4.62 22.51
CA GLY A 240 -17.60 3.97 21.49
C GLY A 240 -19.05 3.72 21.93
N ARG A 241 -19.87 3.44 20.92
CA ARG A 241 -21.22 2.87 21.10
C ARG A 241 -21.28 1.54 20.37
N ASN A 242 -22.27 0.71 20.70
CA ASN A 242 -22.52 -0.51 19.96
C ASN A 242 -22.61 -0.24 18.44
N MET A 243 -21.75 -0.89 17.66
CA MET A 243 -21.88 -0.93 16.21
C MET A 243 -23.04 -1.87 15.86
N ASP A 244 -24.22 -1.31 15.62
CA ASP A 244 -25.31 -2.07 15.00
C ASP A 244 -25.01 -2.24 13.51
N THR A 245 -24.53 -3.42 13.13
CA THR A 245 -24.17 -3.76 11.75
C THR A 245 -25.35 -4.28 10.93
N ARG A 246 -26.58 -4.27 11.49
CA ARG A 246 -27.77 -4.67 10.74
C ARG A 246 -28.06 -3.65 9.65
N THR A 247 -28.17 -4.11 8.41
CA THR A 247 -28.66 -3.27 7.30
C THR A 247 -30.11 -2.86 7.60
N PRO A 248 -30.46 -1.56 7.56
CA PRO A 248 -31.84 -1.13 7.73
C PRO A 248 -32.75 -1.81 6.72
N ALA A 249 -33.92 -2.28 7.16
CA ALA A 249 -34.87 -2.97 6.28
C ALA A 249 -35.24 -2.13 5.03
N SER A 250 -35.25 -0.80 5.15
CA SER A 250 -35.48 0.13 4.05
C SER A 250 -34.40 0.14 2.96
N GLN A 251 -33.22 -0.42 3.23
CA GLN A 251 -32.10 -0.56 2.28
C GLN A 251 -32.01 -1.98 1.69
N CYS A 252 -32.82 -2.92 2.19
CA CYS A 252 -32.90 -4.28 1.67
C CYS A 252 -33.90 -4.33 0.51
N ARG A 253 -33.57 -5.07 -0.56
CA ARG A 253 -34.49 -5.39 -1.66
C ARG A 253 -34.49 -6.89 -1.91
N PHE A 254 -35.66 -7.47 -2.21
CA PHE A 254 -35.71 -8.83 -2.75
C PHE A 254 -35.14 -8.81 -4.17
N VAL A 255 -34.23 -9.73 -4.46
CA VAL A 255 -33.76 -9.97 -5.83
C VAL A 255 -34.63 -11.12 -6.34
N ALA A 256 -35.47 -10.83 -7.34
CA ALA A 256 -36.31 -11.80 -8.03
C ALA A 256 -35.61 -12.29 -9.31
#